data_AF-A0A1W9V868-F1
#
_entry.id   AF-A0A1W9V868-F1
#
_cell.length_a   1.000
_cell.length_b   1.000
_cell.length_c   1.000
_cell.angle_alpha   90.00
_cell.angle_beta   90.00
_cell.angle_gamma   90.00
#
_symmetry.space_group_name_H-M   'P 1'
#
loop_
_entity.id
_entity.type
_entity.pdbx_description
1 polymer ?
#
loop_
_entity_poly.entity_id
_entity_poly.type
_entity_poly.pdbx_seq_one_letter_code
_entity_poly.pdbx_strand_id
1 'polypeptide(L)'
;MILRNFKKLFYIIILIQLLGFTLFAVEDSPLVVVGELEMTLLSPPGRWYRARIDTGAELSSLNAFDLEVFDHDGSQWLRFNIASNLDSEDVILELPVERIVQVRQGNRPELQKRYIVNLDTVIGSLELRGEFTLADRRKMKYPVLIGRNLLSGYALVDVSRQYIHQ
;
A
#
# COMPACT_ATOMS: atom_id res chain seq x y z
N MET A 1 -20.48 -22.15 -56.90
CA MET A 1 -20.35 -22.88 -55.61
C MET A 1 -19.22 -22.36 -54.72
N ILE A 2 -18.12 -21.81 -55.27
CA ILE A 2 -16.91 -21.38 -54.54
C ILE A 2 -17.12 -20.10 -53.70
N LEU A 3 -17.84 -19.09 -54.19
CA LEU A 3 -18.05 -17.80 -53.49
C LEU A 3 -18.81 -17.91 -52.14
N ARG A 4 -19.64 -18.94 -51.97
CA ARG A 4 -20.48 -19.12 -50.76
C ARG A 4 -19.64 -19.58 -49.56
N ASN A 5 -18.53 -20.26 -49.80
CA ASN A 5 -17.61 -20.74 -48.78
C ASN A 5 -16.71 -19.61 -48.25
N PHE A 6 -16.32 -18.66 -49.11
CA PHE A 6 -15.54 -17.48 -48.69
C PHE A 6 -16.31 -16.57 -47.74
N LYS A 7 -17.61 -16.34 -47.98
CA LYS A 7 -18.44 -15.56 -47.04
C LYS A 7 -18.54 -16.25 -45.68
N LYS A 8 -18.74 -17.58 -45.64
CA LYS A 8 -18.77 -18.34 -44.38
C LYS A 8 -17.44 -18.25 -43.63
N LEU A 9 -16.31 -18.40 -44.32
CA LEU A 9 -14.98 -18.30 -43.70
C LEU A 9 -14.71 -16.90 -43.15
N PHE A 10 -15.14 -15.85 -43.86
CA PHE A 10 -15.04 -14.46 -43.41
C PHE A 10 -15.87 -14.19 -42.15
N TYR A 11 -17.11 -14.68 -42.07
CA TYR A 11 -17.93 -14.57 -40.87
C TYR A 11 -17.34 -15.33 -39.67
N ILE A 12 -16.72 -16.50 -39.90
CA ILE A 12 -16.05 -17.26 -38.83
C ILE A 12 -14.84 -16.50 -38.28
N ILE A 13 -14.04 -15.86 -39.14
CA ILE A 13 -12.89 -15.06 -38.70
C ILE A 13 -13.34 -13.84 -37.90
N ILE A 14 -14.40 -13.14 -38.35
CA ILE A 14 -15.00 -12.04 -37.59
C ILE A 14 -15.54 -12.54 -36.24
N LEU A 15 -16.21 -13.69 -36.21
CA LEU A 15 -16.73 -14.26 -34.96
C LEU A 15 -15.61 -14.62 -33.99
N ILE A 16 -14.51 -15.20 -34.48
CA ILE A 16 -13.32 -15.53 -33.67
C ILE A 16 -12.63 -14.26 -33.16
N GLN A 17 -12.54 -13.20 -33.98
CA GLN A 17 -11.98 -11.93 -33.53
C GLN A 17 -12.88 -11.22 -32.50
N LEU A 18 -14.20 -11.26 -32.65
CA LEU A 18 -15.14 -10.78 -31.64
C LEU A 18 -15.09 -11.60 -30.34
N LEU A 19 -15.00 -12.93 -30.44
CA LEU A 19 -14.90 -13.83 -29.29
C LEU A 19 -13.56 -13.67 -28.54
N GLY A 20 -12.48 -13.43 -29.28
CA GLY A 20 -11.17 -13.08 -28.73
C GLY A 20 -11.19 -11.72 -28.03
N PHE A 21 -11.84 -10.71 -28.63
CA PHE A 21 -11.92 -9.36 -28.05
C PHE A 21 -12.67 -9.34 -26.71
N THR A 22 -13.70 -10.18 -26.53
CA THR A 22 -14.39 -10.33 -25.24
C THR A 22 -13.54 -11.02 -24.18
N LEU A 23 -12.67 -11.96 -24.57
CA LEU A 23 -11.79 -12.68 -23.63
C LEU A 23 -10.59 -11.82 -23.18
N PHE A 24 -10.22 -10.82 -23.99
CA PHE A 24 -9.19 -9.82 -23.68
C PHE A 24 -9.76 -8.51 -23.10
N ALA A 25 -11.07 -8.44 -22.87
CA ALA A 25 -11.61 -7.34 -22.06
C ALA A 25 -10.92 -7.43 -20.69
N VAL A 26 -10.15 -6.39 -20.35
CA VAL A 26 -9.47 -6.26 -19.07
C VAL A 26 -10.54 -6.43 -17.99
N GLU A 27 -10.48 -7.55 -17.29
CA GLU A 27 -11.28 -7.75 -16.09
C GLU A 27 -10.74 -6.73 -15.09
N ASP A 28 -11.48 -5.65 -14.88
CA ASP A 28 -11.23 -4.74 -13.76
C ASP A 28 -11.37 -5.60 -12.51
N SER A 29 -10.25 -6.03 -11.95
CA SER A 29 -10.23 -6.77 -10.70
C SER A 29 -11.04 -5.94 -9.70
N PRO A 30 -12.10 -6.49 -9.10
CA PRO A 30 -12.98 -5.70 -8.25
C PRO A 30 -12.16 -5.11 -7.10
N LEU A 31 -12.22 -3.78 -6.95
CA LEU A 31 -11.55 -3.07 -5.87
C LEU A 31 -11.95 -3.68 -4.52
N VAL A 32 -10.98 -3.90 -3.64
CA VAL A 32 -11.23 -4.42 -2.30
C VAL A 32 -11.87 -3.32 -1.46
N VAL A 33 -13.03 -3.60 -0.87
CA VAL A 33 -13.66 -2.67 0.07
C VAL A 33 -12.94 -2.77 1.41
N VAL A 34 -12.42 -1.66 1.91
CA VAL A 34 -11.80 -1.53 3.24
C VAL A 34 -12.54 -0.49 4.08
N GLY A 35 -12.52 -0.64 5.39
CA GLY A 35 -13.05 0.34 6.34
C GLY A 35 -12.15 1.56 6.51
N GLU A 36 -12.57 2.52 7.34
CA GLU A 36 -11.74 3.67 7.70
C GLU A 36 -10.59 3.29 8.66
N LEU A 37 -10.70 2.14 9.31
CA LEU A 37 -9.68 1.49 10.11
C LEU A 37 -9.59 0.03 9.70
N GLU A 38 -8.38 -0.51 9.60
CA GLU A 38 -8.16 -1.94 9.33
C GLU A 38 -7.02 -2.50 10.17
N MET A 39 -7.00 -3.83 10.29
CA MET A 39 -5.79 -4.53 10.67
C MET A 39 -4.88 -4.66 9.44
N THR A 40 -3.60 -4.38 9.62
CA THR A 40 -2.60 -4.56 8.56
C THR A 40 -1.39 -5.35 9.05
N LEU A 41 -0.95 -6.33 8.28
CA LEU A 41 0.29 -7.05 8.53
C LEU A 41 1.42 -6.27 7.87
N LEU A 42 2.45 -5.93 8.63
CA LEU A 42 3.69 -5.37 8.10
C LEU A 42 4.80 -6.40 8.16
N SER A 43 5.49 -6.64 7.05
CA SER A 43 6.61 -7.56 6.94
C SER A 43 7.82 -6.90 6.25
N PRO A 44 8.99 -6.88 6.91
CA PRO A 44 9.19 -7.16 8.35
C PRO A 44 8.43 -6.16 9.25
N PRO A 45 8.12 -6.48 10.52
CA PRO A 45 8.57 -7.63 11.30
C PRO A 45 7.70 -8.90 11.18
N GLY A 46 6.64 -8.88 10.39
CA GLY A 46 5.61 -9.93 10.38
C GLY A 46 4.62 -9.77 11.54
N ARG A 47 4.19 -8.53 11.81
CA ARG A 47 3.22 -8.23 12.90
C ARG A 47 2.03 -7.42 12.41
N TRP A 48 0.90 -7.63 13.07
CA TRP A 48 -0.36 -6.94 12.82
C TRP A 48 -0.44 -5.62 13.59
N TYR A 49 -0.85 -4.56 12.89
CA TYR A 49 -1.02 -3.21 13.43
C TYR A 49 -2.40 -2.67 13.11
N ARG A 50 -2.95 -1.85 14.01
CA ARG A 50 -4.11 -1.03 13.69
C ARG A 50 -3.69 0.10 12.77
N ALA A 51 -4.29 0.16 11.60
CA ALA A 51 -4.03 1.18 10.60
C ALA A 51 -5.21 2.12 10.42
N ARG A 52 -4.89 3.42 10.27
CA ARG A 52 -5.82 4.41 9.73
C ARG A 52 -5.74 4.39 8.21
N ILE A 53 -6.86 4.19 7.52
CA ILE A 53 -6.95 4.37 6.07
C ILE A 53 -7.18 5.87 5.81
N ASP A 54 -6.25 6.52 5.09
CA ASP A 54 -6.25 7.96 4.89
C ASP A 54 -6.12 8.31 3.39
N THR A 55 -7.25 8.56 2.75
CA THR A 55 -7.31 8.97 1.35
C THR A 55 -6.74 10.37 1.10
N GLY A 56 -6.53 11.18 2.13
CA GLY A 56 -5.90 12.49 2.06
C GLY A 56 -4.37 12.42 1.95
N ALA A 57 -3.75 11.33 2.43
CA ALA A 57 -2.30 11.15 2.39
C ALA A 57 -1.83 10.56 1.05
N GLU A 58 -0.77 11.14 0.48
CA GLU A 58 -0.12 10.61 -0.72
C GLU A 58 0.66 9.32 -0.42
N LEU A 59 1.49 9.36 0.62
CA LEU A 59 2.30 8.23 1.09
C LEU A 59 1.78 7.72 2.44
N SER A 60 1.83 6.41 2.63
CA SER A 60 1.70 5.77 3.92
C SER A 60 2.78 6.24 4.90
N SER A 61 2.50 6.13 6.20
CA SER A 61 3.44 6.52 7.25
C SER A 61 3.41 5.60 8.45
N LEU A 62 4.58 5.37 9.04
CA LEU A 62 4.77 4.63 10.28
C LEU A 62 5.12 5.60 11.40
N ASN A 63 4.51 5.36 12.56
CA ASN A 63 4.95 5.95 13.80
C ASN A 63 6.25 5.27 14.24
N ALA A 64 7.37 5.95 13.94
CA ALA A 64 8.71 5.46 14.19
C ALA A 64 9.51 6.46 15.02
N PHE A 65 10.30 5.98 15.96
CA PHE A 65 11.10 6.79 16.88
C PHE A 65 12.47 6.16 17.15
N ASP A 66 13.36 6.95 17.76
CA ASP A 66 14.77 6.60 18.00
C ASP A 66 15.50 6.16 16.72
N LEU A 67 15.36 6.98 15.67
CA LEU A 67 15.98 6.73 14.37
C LEU A 67 17.50 6.89 14.44
N GLU A 68 18.22 5.82 14.08
CA GLU A 68 19.68 5.78 13.97
C GLU A 68 20.06 5.39 12.54
N VAL A 69 20.75 6.29 11.84
CA VAL A 69 21.27 6.03 10.50
C VAL A 69 22.67 5.45 10.61
N PHE A 70 22.94 4.35 9.91
CA PHE A 70 24.25 3.71 9.87
C PHE A 70 24.61 3.22 8.46
N ASP A 71 25.90 2.98 8.23
CA ASP A 71 26.37 2.33 7.00
C ASP A 71 26.39 0.81 7.22
N HIS A 72 25.84 0.08 6.25
CA HIS A 72 25.91 -1.37 6.19
C HIS A 72 26.30 -1.77 4.77
N ASP A 73 27.50 -2.32 4.62
CA ASP A 73 28.10 -2.73 3.35
C ASP A 73 28.07 -1.61 2.29
N GLY A 74 28.37 -0.36 2.68
CA GLY A 74 28.41 0.79 1.78
C GLY A 74 27.03 1.33 1.38
N SER A 75 25.96 0.83 2.00
CA SER A 75 24.58 1.32 1.82
C SER A 75 24.08 1.97 3.10
N GLN A 76 23.24 3.00 2.95
CA GLN A 76 22.63 3.67 4.11
C GLN A 76 21.46 2.84 4.64
N TRP A 77 21.53 2.50 5.92
CA TRP A 77 20.52 1.79 6.67
C TRP A 77 19.98 2.62 7.81
N LEU A 78 18.81 2.24 8.29
CA LEU A 78 18.14 2.89 9.39
C LEU A 78 17.67 1.85 10.41
N ARG A 79 18.10 2.04 11.66
CA ARG A 79 17.54 1.36 12.84
C ARG A 79 16.49 2.26 13.47
N PHE A 80 15.32 1.72 13.78
CA PHE A 80 14.25 2.48 14.41
C PHE A 80 13.28 1.58 15.18
N ASN A 81 12.59 2.16 16.15
CA ASN A 81 11.47 1.52 16.83
C ASN A 81 10.16 1.83 16.11
N ILE A 82 9.30 0.81 15.93
CA ILE A 82 7.91 0.99 15.56
C ILE A 82 7.05 0.89 16.81
N ALA A 83 6.22 1.92 17.02
CA ALA A 83 5.22 1.91 18.10
C ALA A 83 4.28 0.72 17.91
N SER A 84 4.21 -0.11 18.93
CA SER A 84 3.33 -1.27 18.95
C SER A 84 1.85 -0.83 19.05
N ASN A 85 0.91 -1.79 18.94
CA ASN A 85 -0.46 -1.51 19.41
C ASN A 85 -0.43 -1.33 20.94
N LEU A 86 -1.41 -0.63 21.52
CA LEU A 86 -1.42 -0.16 22.93
C LEU A 86 -0.94 -1.16 24.01
N ASP A 87 -1.02 -2.47 23.75
CA ASP A 87 -0.75 -3.54 24.71
C ASP A 87 0.46 -4.43 24.35
N SER A 88 1.25 -4.06 23.34
CA SER A 88 2.40 -4.85 22.87
C SER A 88 3.75 -4.17 23.12
N GLU A 89 4.85 -4.92 23.07
CA GLU A 89 6.18 -4.32 23.08
C GLU A 89 6.52 -3.72 21.72
N ASP A 90 7.24 -2.59 21.75
CA ASP A 90 7.80 -1.94 20.57
C ASP A 90 8.76 -2.88 19.83
N VAL A 91 8.89 -2.65 18.52
CA VAL A 91 9.73 -3.49 17.65
C VAL A 91 10.85 -2.66 17.08
N ILE A 92 12.09 -3.15 17.26
CA ILE A 92 13.25 -2.60 16.56
C ILE A 92 13.32 -3.24 15.18
N LEU A 93 13.44 -2.41 14.15
CA LEU A 93 13.73 -2.81 12.77
C LEU A 93 15.01 -2.15 12.29
N GLU A 94 15.71 -2.87 11.41
CA GLU A 94 16.81 -2.35 10.61
C GLU A 94 16.45 -2.56 9.14
N LEU A 95 16.33 -1.46 8.39
CA LEU A 95 15.97 -1.49 6.97
C LEU A 95 16.85 -0.54 6.16
N PRO A 96 17.11 -0.85 4.88
CA PRO A 96 17.76 0.09 3.99
C PRO A 96 16.89 1.35 3.82
N VAL A 97 17.55 2.50 3.73
CA VAL A 97 16.88 3.76 3.37
C VAL A 97 16.62 3.74 1.87
N GLU A 98 15.34 3.76 1.50
CA GLU A 98 14.95 3.82 0.08
C GLU A 98 15.24 5.20 -0.50
N ARG A 99 14.77 6.25 0.19
CA ARG A 99 15.00 7.65 -0.16
C ARG A 99 14.63 8.57 1.00
N ILE A 100 14.94 9.85 0.83
CA ILE A 100 14.56 10.92 1.76
C ILE A 100 13.61 11.86 1.06
N VAL A 101 12.48 12.18 1.71
CA VAL A 101 11.49 13.12 1.20
C VAL A 101 11.31 14.32 2.12
N GLN A 102 10.81 15.41 1.55
CA GLN A 102 10.34 16.56 2.32
C GLN A 102 8.82 16.52 2.39
N VAL A 103 8.28 16.41 3.61
CA VAL A 103 6.83 16.34 3.85
C VAL A 103 6.38 17.60 4.56
N ARG A 104 5.31 18.21 4.05
CA ARG A 104 4.60 19.30 4.73
C ARG A 104 3.57 18.69 5.67
N GLN A 105 3.66 19.00 6.96
CA GLN A 105 2.62 18.63 7.92
C GLN A 105 1.60 19.77 7.97
N GLY A 106 0.29 19.46 7.88
CA GLY A 106 -0.76 20.48 7.68
C GLY A 106 -0.75 21.65 8.68
N ASN A 107 -0.23 21.45 9.88
CA ASN A 107 -0.17 22.46 10.93
C ASN A 107 1.22 23.12 11.10
N ARG A 108 2.18 22.88 10.19
CA ARG A 108 3.52 23.44 10.28
C ARG A 108 3.97 24.06 8.94
N PRO A 109 4.53 25.29 8.97
CA PRO A 109 5.01 25.96 7.77
C PRO A 109 6.29 25.32 7.20
N GLU A 110 7.07 24.66 8.05
CA GLU A 110 8.35 24.03 7.73
C GLU A 110 8.21 22.63 7.11
N LEU A 111 9.05 22.35 6.12
CA LEU A 111 9.17 21.02 5.53
C LEU A 111 10.01 20.12 6.44
N GLN A 112 9.49 18.94 6.76
CA GLN A 112 10.21 17.93 7.53
C GLN A 112 10.86 16.92 6.59
N LYS A 113 12.15 16.66 6.79
CA LYS A 113 12.81 15.52 6.14
C LYS A 113 12.31 14.23 6.78
N ARG A 114 11.92 13.26 5.96
CA ARG A 114 11.52 11.92 6.39
C ARG A 114 12.23 10.87 5.57
N TYR A 115 12.74 9.85 6.24
CA TYR A 115 13.24 8.64 5.59
C TYR A 115 12.05 7.81 5.08
N ILE A 116 12.28 7.13 3.97
CA ILE A 116 11.37 6.14 3.40
C ILE A 116 12.00 4.76 3.51
N VAL A 117 11.17 3.81 3.92
CA VAL A 117 11.46 2.38 3.89
C VAL A 117 10.37 1.67 3.10
N ASN A 118 10.69 0.49 2.56
CA ASN A 118 9.74 -0.37 1.87
C ASN A 118 9.34 -1.54 2.77
N LEU A 119 8.04 -1.82 2.86
CA LEU A 119 7.49 -2.94 3.60
C LEU A 119 6.47 -3.70 2.76
N ASP A 120 6.46 -5.02 2.90
CA ASP A 120 5.36 -5.84 2.42
C ASP A 120 4.19 -5.68 3.40
N THR A 121 3.01 -5.40 2.85
CA THR A 121 1.84 -4.94 3.58
C THR A 121 0.61 -5.73 3.17
N VAL A 122 -0.11 -6.29 4.14
CA VAL A 122 -1.39 -6.97 3.91
C VAL A 122 -2.54 -6.14 4.47
N ILE A 123 -3.60 -5.93 3.68
CA ILE A 123 -4.85 -5.26 4.09
C ILE A 123 -6.02 -6.01 3.46
N GLY A 124 -6.75 -6.78 4.26
CA GLY A 124 -7.73 -7.73 3.71
C GLY A 124 -7.07 -8.71 2.75
N SER A 125 -7.60 -8.80 1.53
CA SER A 125 -7.02 -9.64 0.47
C SER A 125 -5.93 -8.94 -0.36
N LEU A 126 -5.56 -7.70 -0.02
CA LEU A 126 -4.49 -6.98 -0.71
C LEU A 126 -3.15 -7.34 -0.09
N GLU A 127 -2.21 -7.79 -0.93
CA GLU A 127 -0.80 -7.99 -0.57
C GLU A 127 0.05 -7.09 -1.45
N LEU A 128 0.63 -6.04 -0.86
CA LEU A 128 1.30 -4.96 -1.59
C LEU A 128 2.63 -4.62 -0.94
N ARG A 129 3.66 -4.39 -1.74
CA ARG A 129 4.91 -3.78 -1.27
C ARG A 129 4.82 -2.26 -1.43
N GLY A 130 5.01 -1.53 -0.35
CA GLY A 130 4.78 -0.09 -0.33
C GLY A 130 5.82 0.72 0.42
N GLU A 131 5.96 1.97 -0.01
CA GLU A 131 6.76 2.98 0.67
C GLU A 131 6.05 3.52 1.90
N PHE A 132 6.80 3.66 2.99
CA PHE A 132 6.36 4.29 4.23
C PHE A 132 7.30 5.40 4.64
N THR A 133 6.74 6.59 4.89
CA THR A 133 7.48 7.66 5.55
C THR A 133 7.58 7.39 7.05
N LEU A 134 8.76 7.61 7.63
CA LEU A 134 8.98 7.47 9.06
C LEU A 134 8.77 8.82 9.76
N ALA A 135 7.94 8.84 10.79
CA ALA A 135 7.64 10.05 11.55
C ALA A 135 7.42 9.73 13.04
N ASP A 136 8.03 10.50 13.93
CA ASP A 136 7.71 10.43 15.35
C ASP A 136 6.30 11.01 15.58
N ARG A 137 5.36 10.11 15.83
CA ARG A 137 3.94 10.37 16.03
C ARG A 137 3.44 9.68 17.29
N ARG A 138 4.27 9.56 18.33
CA ARG A 138 3.92 8.89 19.61
C ARG A 138 2.63 9.37 20.29
N LYS A 139 2.13 10.56 19.93
CA LYS A 139 0.85 11.12 20.40
C LYS A 139 -0.38 10.69 19.58
N MET A 140 -0.20 9.99 18.47
CA MET A 140 -1.29 9.56 17.60
C MET A 140 -1.84 8.20 18.04
N LYS A 141 -3.14 8.00 17.78
CA LYS A 141 -3.87 6.79 18.18
C LYS A 141 -3.49 5.53 17.39
N TYR A 142 -3.08 5.70 16.14
CA TYR A 142 -2.80 4.60 15.22
C TYR A 142 -1.33 4.63 14.81
N PRO A 143 -0.58 3.52 15.01
CA PRO A 143 0.84 3.47 14.66
C PRO A 143 1.08 3.44 13.14
N VAL A 144 0.08 3.03 12.36
CA VAL A 144 0.15 2.95 10.90
C VAL A 144 -0.92 3.82 10.26
N LEU A 145 -0.53 4.51 9.19
CA LEU A 145 -1.42 5.24 8.30
C LEU A 145 -1.18 4.75 6.87
N ILE A 146 -2.24 4.27 6.22
CA ILE A 146 -2.21 3.77 4.84
C ILE A 146 -2.70 4.87 3.91
N GLY A 147 -1.81 5.33 3.03
CA GLY A 147 -2.07 6.40 2.08
C GLY A 147 -2.42 5.90 0.69
N ARG A 148 -2.63 6.83 -0.24
CA ARG A 148 -3.02 6.54 -1.62
C ARG A 148 -2.03 5.69 -2.39
N ASN A 149 -0.74 5.68 -2.04
CA ASN A 149 0.25 4.81 -2.66
C ASN A 149 -0.04 3.31 -2.49
N LEU A 150 -0.83 2.93 -1.48
CA LEU A 150 -1.28 1.55 -1.24
C LEU A 150 -2.77 1.32 -1.51
N LEU A 151 -3.54 2.37 -1.83
CA LEU A 151 -4.99 2.28 -2.04
C LEU A 151 -5.41 2.49 -3.49
N SER A 152 -4.71 3.36 -4.22
CA SER A 152 -5.13 3.81 -5.55
C SER A 152 -5.10 2.65 -6.54
N GLY A 153 -6.26 2.35 -7.15
CA GLY A 153 -6.40 1.22 -8.08
C GLY A 153 -6.57 -0.14 -7.42
N TYR A 154 -6.55 -0.22 -6.08
CA TYR A 154 -6.68 -1.47 -5.33
C TYR A 154 -7.88 -1.50 -4.38
N ALA A 155 -8.29 -0.35 -3.84
CA ALA A 155 -9.26 -0.30 -2.76
C ALA A 155 -10.35 0.78 -2.92
N LEU A 156 -11.54 0.47 -2.39
CA LEU A 156 -12.61 1.42 -2.08
C LEU A 156 -12.72 1.57 -0.57
N VAL A 157 -12.77 2.80 -0.07
CA VAL A 157 -12.83 3.07 1.39
C VAL A 157 -14.26 3.36 1.82
N ASP A 158 -14.86 2.46 2.59
CA ASP A 158 -16.15 2.66 3.25
C ASP A 158 -15.92 3.26 4.64
N VAL A 159 -16.14 4.57 4.76
CA VAL A 159 -15.90 5.30 6.01
C VAL A 159 -16.86 4.96 7.16
N SER A 160 -17.93 4.20 6.87
CA SER A 160 -18.89 3.75 7.87
C SER A 160 -18.48 2.45 8.57
N ARG A 161 -17.39 1.81 8.10
CA ARG A 161 -16.95 0.50 8.58
C ARG A 161 -15.54 0.56 9.16
N GLN A 162 -15.24 -0.37 10.07
CA GLN A 162 -13.93 -0.54 10.69
C GLN A 162 -13.66 -2.03 10.89
N TYR A 163 -12.43 -2.47 10.64
CA TYR A 163 -11.94 -3.84 10.87
C TYR A 163 -12.81 -4.91 10.22
N ILE A 164 -13.19 -4.69 8.95
CA ILE A 164 -14.00 -5.66 8.21
C ILE A 164 -13.16 -6.81 7.66
N HIS A 165 -11.84 -6.67 7.71
CA HIS A 165 -10.87 -7.73 7.48
C HIS A 165 -10.02 -7.90 8.75
N GLN A 166 -9.93 -9.15 9.24
CA GLN A 166 -9.22 -9.50 10.48
C GLN A 166 -8.06 -10.45 10.21
#